data_AF-A0A960TE72-F1
#
_entry.id   AF-A0A960TE72-F1
#
_cell.length_a   1.000
_cell.length_b   1.000
_cell.length_c   1.000
_cell.angle_alpha   90.00
_cell.angle_beta   90.00
_cell.angle_gamma   90.00
#
_symmetry.space_group_name_H-M   'P 1'
#
loop_
_entity.id
_entity.type
_entity.pdbx_description
1 polymer ?
#
loop_
_entity_poly.entity_id
_entity_poly.type
_entity_poly.pdbx_seq_one_letter_code
_entity_poly.pdbx_strand_id
1 'polypeptide(L)'
;MTGNLNRLKPAQLDRLKKLGQRRLRPESIVSQEFARQITALSQEIGRQLGVLVDRQGHVLDTMVGDDSRIWIPSLGRERAQRLRGLRLIHTHLKREPLTEEDLSDLTLLRLDAACAITMDEHGLPENFHLAYIAPGQKPGYILEQPFRPGQLPEDLEERFAELDQQFRQFEEVTRSAGGMPRAILVGVYTREARKKRLPEESIAELKELCHTAG
;
A
#
# COMPACT_ATOMS: atom_id res chain seq x y z
N MET A 1 15.04 4.83 3.24
CA MET A 1 15.28 4.48 1.83
C MET A 1 15.58 2.99 1.75
N THR A 2 14.79 2.26 0.98
CA THR A 2 14.77 0.79 0.91
C THR A 2 14.62 0.29 -0.54
N GLY A 3 14.79 -1.02 -0.77
CA GLY A 3 14.59 -1.66 -2.08
C GLY A 3 15.86 -1.89 -2.90
N ASN A 4 15.72 -1.97 -4.22
CA ASN A 4 16.79 -2.29 -5.16
C ASN A 4 17.67 -1.06 -5.45
N LEU A 5 18.72 -0.86 -4.64
CA LEU A 5 19.66 0.24 -4.78
C LEU A 5 20.86 -0.08 -5.69
N ASN A 6 20.90 -1.30 -6.26
CA ASN A 6 22.04 -1.75 -7.03
C ASN A 6 22.17 -0.96 -8.34
N ARG A 7 23.41 -0.59 -8.67
CA ARG A 7 23.79 0.13 -9.91
C ARG A 7 23.19 1.54 -10.06
N LEU A 8 22.73 2.16 -8.97
CA LEU A 8 22.33 3.56 -8.97
C LEU A 8 23.55 4.48 -8.91
N LYS A 9 23.54 5.55 -9.71
CA LYS A 9 24.59 6.57 -9.68
C LYS A 9 24.52 7.39 -8.38
N PRO A 10 25.63 7.94 -7.85
CA PRO A 10 25.61 8.78 -6.66
C PRO A 10 24.61 9.94 -6.74
N ALA A 11 24.52 10.62 -7.89
CA ALA A 11 23.56 11.70 -8.11
C ALA A 11 22.08 11.24 -8.03
N GLN A 12 21.78 10.01 -8.43
CA GLN A 12 20.44 9.41 -8.33
C GLN A 12 20.10 9.10 -6.87
N LEU A 13 21.06 8.53 -6.13
CA LEU A 13 20.91 8.26 -4.69
C LEU A 13 20.67 9.55 -3.90
N ASP A 14 21.39 10.63 -4.22
CA ASP A 14 21.19 11.91 -3.54
C ASP A 14 19.82 12.54 -3.85
N ARG A 15 19.32 12.38 -5.08
CA ARG A 15 17.95 12.81 -5.43
C ARG A 15 16.87 11.98 -4.71
N LEU A 16 17.06 10.66 -4.58
CA LEU A 16 16.17 9.80 -3.79
C LEU A 16 16.14 10.22 -2.32
N LYS A 17 17.30 10.50 -1.71
CA LYS A 17 17.38 11.01 -0.34
C LYS A 17 16.65 12.34 -0.19
N LYS A 18 16.80 13.26 -1.16
CA LYS A 18 16.10 14.55 -1.16
C LYS A 18 14.58 14.38 -1.25
N LEU A 19 14.08 13.42 -2.04
CA LEU A 19 12.64 13.08 -2.06
C LEU A 19 12.16 12.67 -0.66
N GLY A 20 12.92 11.82 0.04
CA GLY A 20 12.62 11.38 1.40
C GLY A 20 12.67 12.48 2.47
N GLN A 21 13.28 13.63 2.18
CA GLN A 21 13.35 14.78 3.08
C GLN A 21 12.26 15.83 2.81
N ARG A 22 11.47 15.66 1.74
CA ARG A 22 10.38 16.58 1.42
C ARG A 22 9.22 16.39 2.38
N ARG A 23 8.42 17.46 2.49
CA ARG A 23 7.12 17.45 3.13
C ARG A 23 6.06 17.79 2.10
N LEU A 24 5.05 16.93 2.00
CA LEU A 24 3.88 17.15 1.17
C LEU A 24 2.84 17.96 1.96
N ARG A 25 1.91 18.58 1.24
CA ARG A 25 0.75 19.23 1.85
C ARG A 25 -0.21 18.15 2.41
N PRO A 26 -0.62 18.21 3.68
CA PRO A 26 -1.56 17.27 4.29
C PRO A 26 -2.86 17.08 3.50
N GLU A 27 -3.38 18.15 2.93
CA GLU A 27 -4.65 18.23 2.21
C GLU A 27 -4.63 17.62 0.80
N SER A 28 -3.45 17.30 0.26
CA SER A 28 -3.32 16.77 -1.11
C SER A 28 -2.59 15.43 -1.15
N ILE A 29 -2.98 14.54 -2.08
CA ILE A 29 -2.28 13.25 -2.29
C ILE A 29 -0.80 13.50 -2.62
N VAL A 30 -0.54 14.32 -3.64
CA VAL A 30 0.80 14.68 -4.12
C VAL A 30 0.74 16.02 -4.84
N SER A 31 1.76 16.87 -4.66
CA SER A 31 1.88 18.10 -5.44
C SER A 31 2.40 17.83 -6.85
N GLN A 32 2.07 18.68 -7.82
CA GLN A 32 2.62 18.55 -9.19
C GLN A 32 4.15 18.60 -9.20
N GLU A 33 4.76 19.42 -8.34
CA GLU A 33 6.22 19.50 -8.22
C GLU A 33 6.81 18.15 -7.77
N PHE A 34 6.22 17.53 -6.74
CA PHE A 34 6.69 16.25 -6.22
C PHE A 34 6.47 15.14 -7.25
N ALA A 35 5.29 15.10 -7.88
CA ALA A 35 4.97 14.15 -8.94
C ALA A 35 5.98 14.22 -10.08
N ARG A 36 6.31 15.42 -10.57
CA ARG A 36 7.32 15.60 -11.61
C ARG A 36 8.71 15.13 -11.18
N GLN A 37 9.09 15.35 -9.92
CA GLN A 37 10.39 14.93 -9.41
C GLN A 37 10.51 13.40 -9.32
N ILE A 38 9.48 12.72 -8.83
CA ILE A 38 9.48 11.26 -8.69
C ILE A 38 9.36 10.56 -10.04
N THR A 39 8.51 11.03 -10.97
CA THR A 39 8.39 10.43 -12.31
C THR A 39 9.66 10.63 -13.13
N ALA A 40 10.24 11.84 -13.15
CA ALA A 40 11.47 12.09 -13.90
C ALA A 40 12.64 11.24 -13.38
N LEU A 41 12.73 11.05 -12.07
CA LEU A 41 13.75 10.20 -11.47
C LEU A 41 13.48 8.71 -11.74
N SER A 42 12.23 8.28 -11.71
CA SER A 42 11.81 6.91 -12.04
C SER A 42 12.14 6.56 -13.49
N GLN A 43 11.82 7.45 -14.43
CA GLN A 43 12.16 7.31 -15.85
C GLN A 43 13.68 7.22 -16.07
N GLU A 44 14.46 8.07 -15.40
CA GLU A 44 15.92 8.06 -15.49
C GLU A 44 16.55 6.76 -14.94
N ILE A 45 15.98 6.23 -13.85
CA ILE A 45 16.46 5.00 -13.22
C ILE A 45 15.96 3.75 -13.96
N GLY A 46 14.83 3.85 -14.66
CA GLY A 46 14.15 2.71 -15.29
C GLY A 46 13.52 1.75 -14.28
N ARG A 47 13.10 2.26 -13.11
CA ARG A 47 12.48 1.47 -12.04
C ARG A 47 11.35 2.26 -11.38
N GLN A 48 10.34 1.57 -10.89
CA GLN A 48 9.30 2.14 -10.07
C GLN A 48 9.92 2.74 -8.81
N LEU A 49 9.46 3.93 -8.44
CA LEU A 49 9.83 4.60 -7.22
C LEU A 49 8.58 4.79 -6.38
N GLY A 50 8.67 4.54 -5.08
CA GLY A 50 7.58 4.71 -4.15
C GLY A 50 7.96 5.57 -2.96
N VAL A 51 6.99 6.21 -2.34
CA VAL A 51 7.12 6.86 -1.05
C VAL A 51 5.93 6.52 -0.16
N LEU A 52 6.21 6.34 1.12
CA LEU A 52 5.17 6.28 2.16
C LEU A 52 5.11 7.63 2.85
N VAL A 53 3.92 8.22 2.88
CA VAL A 53 3.70 9.56 3.43
C VAL A 53 2.68 9.49 4.55
N ASP A 54 2.98 10.08 5.70
CA ASP A 54 2.04 10.19 6.81
C ASP A 54 0.97 11.27 6.55
N ARG A 55 -0.05 11.34 7.42
CA ARG A 55 -1.11 12.35 7.30
C ARG A 55 -0.61 13.79 7.46
N GLN A 56 0.51 14.01 8.14
CA GLN A 56 1.14 15.32 8.31
C GLN A 56 2.01 15.72 7.10
N GLY A 57 2.11 14.84 6.11
CA GLY A 57 2.84 15.02 4.86
C GLY A 57 4.31 14.64 4.92
N HIS A 58 4.80 14.04 6.00
CA HIS A 58 6.19 13.59 6.08
C HIS A 58 6.38 12.30 5.28
N VAL A 59 7.43 12.29 4.46
CA VAL A 59 7.87 11.06 3.80
C VAL A 59 8.60 10.19 4.81
N LEU A 60 8.03 9.04 5.15
CA LEU A 60 8.60 8.10 6.12
C LEU A 60 9.58 7.13 5.48
N ASP A 61 9.33 6.73 4.23
CA ASP A 61 10.28 5.92 3.46
C ASP A 61 10.22 6.27 1.98
N THR A 62 11.32 6.01 1.29
CA THR A 62 11.50 6.10 -0.15
C THR A 62 11.99 4.75 -0.66
N MET A 63 11.23 4.15 -1.55
CA MET A 63 11.41 2.78 -2.03
C MET A 63 11.85 2.79 -3.48
N VAL A 64 12.82 1.94 -3.82
CA VAL A 64 13.25 1.70 -5.20
C VAL A 64 12.86 0.28 -5.59
N GLY A 65 11.97 0.15 -6.56
CA GLY A 65 11.46 -1.12 -7.07
C GLY A 65 12.28 -1.69 -8.24
N ASP A 66 11.60 -2.47 -9.07
CA ASP A 66 12.03 -2.84 -10.42
C ASP A 66 11.13 -2.16 -11.48
N ASP A 67 11.09 -2.63 -12.72
CA ASP A 67 10.28 -2.04 -13.79
C ASP A 67 8.77 -2.33 -13.65
N SER A 68 8.37 -3.13 -12.68
CA SER A 68 7.01 -3.68 -12.54
C SER A 68 6.43 -3.63 -11.13
N ARG A 69 7.27 -3.56 -10.09
CA ARG A 69 6.85 -3.67 -8.69
C ARG A 69 7.72 -2.84 -7.76
N ILE A 70 7.15 -2.49 -6.61
CA ILE A 70 7.86 -1.92 -5.46
C ILE A 70 7.67 -2.83 -4.23
N TRP A 71 8.67 -2.84 -3.34
CA TRP A 71 8.57 -3.57 -2.08
C TRP A 71 8.32 -2.60 -0.94
N ILE A 72 7.12 -2.66 -0.37
CA ILE A 72 6.76 -1.89 0.82
C ILE A 72 7.48 -2.52 2.03
N PRO A 73 8.25 -1.75 2.83
CA PRO A 73 8.90 -2.26 4.02
C PRO A 73 7.87 -2.76 5.04
N SER A 74 8.29 -3.67 5.91
CA SER A 74 7.44 -4.15 7.00
C SER A 74 7.04 -2.98 7.90
N LEU A 75 5.73 -2.70 7.94
CA LEU A 75 5.15 -1.67 8.79
C LEU A 75 4.91 -2.31 10.17
N GLY A 76 5.69 -1.90 11.18
CA GLY A 76 5.65 -2.46 12.54
C GLY A 76 4.23 -2.59 13.11
N ARG A 77 4.00 -3.50 14.07
CA ARG A 77 2.64 -3.92 14.49
C ARG A 77 1.80 -2.85 15.20
N GLU A 78 2.38 -1.70 15.56
CA GLU A 78 1.79 -0.71 16.48
C GLU A 78 0.52 0.01 16.00
N ARG A 79 0.04 -0.27 14.77
CA ARG A 79 -1.26 0.22 14.28
C ARG A 79 -2.09 -0.86 13.58
N ALA A 80 -1.85 -2.15 13.85
CA ALA A 80 -2.59 -3.22 13.17
C ALA A 80 -4.11 -3.17 13.42
N GLN A 81 -4.57 -2.58 14.53
CA GLN A 81 -5.98 -2.42 14.91
C GLN A 81 -6.61 -1.11 14.41
N ARG A 82 -5.89 -0.29 13.62
CA ARG A 82 -6.41 0.96 13.06
C ARG A 82 -5.93 1.12 11.61
N LEU A 83 -6.42 2.13 10.91
CA LEU A 83 -5.75 2.60 9.70
C LEU A 83 -4.32 3.04 10.03
N ARG A 84 -3.39 2.81 9.09
CA ARG A 84 -1.98 3.12 9.30
C ARG A 84 -1.72 4.62 9.39
N GLY A 85 -2.60 5.45 8.83
CA GLY A 85 -2.33 6.87 8.69
C GLY A 85 -1.29 7.15 7.61
N LEU A 86 -1.18 6.27 6.62
CA LEU A 86 -0.14 6.27 5.60
C LEU A 86 -0.78 6.21 4.21
N ARG A 87 -0.29 7.03 3.30
CA ARG A 87 -0.57 6.91 1.87
C ARG A 87 0.67 6.46 1.12
N LEU A 88 0.48 5.51 0.20
CA LEU A 88 1.49 5.09 -0.75
C LEU A 88 1.37 5.92 -2.02
N ILE A 89 2.48 6.49 -2.48
CA ILE A 89 2.57 7.17 -3.77
C ILE A 89 3.70 6.51 -4.53
N HIS A 90 3.44 5.98 -5.72
CA HIS A 90 4.46 5.29 -6.50
C HIS A 90 4.27 5.51 -8.00
N THR A 91 5.28 5.16 -8.77
CA THR A 91 5.29 5.37 -10.22
C THR A 91 5.08 4.07 -10.98
N HIS A 92 4.35 4.14 -12.09
CA HIS A 92 4.12 3.04 -13.02
C HIS A 92 4.74 3.35 -14.38
N LEU A 93 5.70 2.53 -14.83
CA LEU A 93 6.47 2.77 -16.05
C LEU A 93 5.74 2.31 -17.32
N LYS A 94 4.77 1.40 -17.21
CA LYS A 94 4.07 0.80 -18.37
C LYS A 94 2.70 1.45 -18.61
N ARG A 95 2.45 2.61 -17.97
CA ARG A 95 1.21 3.40 -18.04
C ARG A 95 -0.03 2.59 -17.66
N GLU A 96 0.15 1.65 -16.74
CA GLU A 96 -0.90 0.82 -16.18
C GLU A 96 -1.55 1.48 -14.96
N PRO A 97 -2.86 1.25 -14.71
CA PRO A 97 -3.51 1.67 -13.48
C PRO A 97 -2.94 0.91 -12.27
N LEU A 98 -3.47 1.18 -11.06
CA LEU A 98 -3.19 0.36 -9.88
C LEU A 98 -3.42 -1.13 -10.19
N THR A 99 -2.42 -1.95 -9.89
CA THR A 99 -2.43 -3.39 -10.10
C THR A 99 -3.18 -4.10 -8.97
N GLU A 100 -3.49 -5.38 -9.15
CA GLU A 100 -4.05 -6.20 -8.06
C GLU A 100 -3.10 -6.32 -6.87
N GLU A 101 -1.78 -6.25 -7.10
CA GLU A 101 -0.77 -6.23 -6.03
C GLU A 101 -0.86 -4.95 -5.21
N ASP A 102 -1.00 -3.79 -5.87
CA ASP A 102 -1.13 -2.50 -5.18
C ASP A 102 -2.42 -2.42 -4.33
N LEU A 103 -3.51 -2.97 -4.85
CA LEU A 103 -4.81 -3.00 -4.17
C LEU A 103 -4.81 -4.03 -3.02
N SER A 104 -4.08 -5.14 -3.19
CA SER A 104 -3.84 -6.10 -2.12
C SER A 104 -3.00 -5.47 -1.01
N ASP A 105 -1.94 -4.76 -1.35
CA ASP A 105 -1.10 -4.05 -0.39
C ASP A 105 -1.88 -2.97 0.36
N LEU A 106 -2.69 -2.16 -0.34
CA LEU A 106 -3.59 -1.17 0.25
C LEU A 106 -4.45 -1.80 1.37
N THR A 107 -5.11 -2.91 1.06
CA THR A 107 -6.05 -3.57 1.98
C THR A 107 -5.35 -4.35 3.10
N LEU A 108 -4.33 -5.15 2.78
CA LEU A 108 -3.60 -5.99 3.74
C LEU A 108 -2.79 -5.15 4.72
N LEU A 109 -2.14 -4.09 4.24
CA LEU A 109 -1.35 -3.20 5.07
C LEU A 109 -2.21 -2.14 5.78
N ARG A 110 -3.50 -2.01 5.40
CA ARG A 110 -4.44 -1.02 5.90
C ARG A 110 -3.94 0.42 5.71
N LEU A 111 -3.39 0.68 4.52
CA LEU A 111 -3.01 2.04 4.11
C LEU A 111 -4.29 2.86 3.92
N ASP A 112 -4.17 4.17 4.10
CA ASP A 112 -5.31 5.08 3.93
C ASP A 112 -5.63 5.25 2.43
N ALA A 113 -4.58 5.32 1.62
CA ALA A 113 -4.68 5.45 0.16
C ALA A 113 -3.46 4.87 -0.56
N ALA A 114 -3.64 4.53 -1.84
CA ALA A 114 -2.58 4.20 -2.78
C ALA A 114 -2.76 5.04 -4.06
N CYS A 115 -1.68 5.64 -4.55
CA CYS A 115 -1.68 6.47 -5.74
C CYS A 115 -0.55 6.08 -6.70
N ALA A 116 -0.90 5.48 -7.84
CA ALA A 116 0.03 5.22 -8.94
C ALA A 116 0.07 6.40 -9.90
N ILE A 117 1.27 6.87 -10.21
CA ILE A 117 1.53 7.96 -11.15
C ILE A 117 2.12 7.36 -12.43
N THR A 118 1.38 7.43 -13.54
CA THR A 118 1.94 7.10 -14.86
C THR A 118 2.70 8.28 -15.43
N MET A 119 3.61 8.01 -16.37
CA MET A 119 4.41 9.06 -16.99
C MET A 119 4.50 8.91 -18.50
N ASP A 120 4.68 10.04 -19.17
CA ASP A 120 4.93 10.09 -20.61
C ASP A 120 6.38 9.69 -20.95
N GLU A 121 6.73 9.73 -22.24
CA GLU A 121 8.05 9.36 -22.73
C GLU A 121 9.17 10.33 -22.29
N HIS A 122 8.81 11.51 -21.81
CA HIS A 122 9.70 12.52 -21.26
C HIS A 122 9.82 12.42 -19.72
N GLY A 123 9.12 11.47 -19.09
CA GLY A 123 9.10 11.29 -17.64
C GLY A 123 8.24 12.32 -16.91
N LEU A 124 7.32 13.00 -17.60
CA LEU A 124 6.34 13.90 -16.99
C LEU A 124 5.11 13.12 -16.51
N PRO A 125 4.48 13.49 -15.38
CA PRO A 125 3.27 12.84 -14.90
C PRO A 125 2.13 12.95 -15.90
N GLU A 126 1.44 11.84 -16.17
CA GLU A 126 0.36 11.76 -17.17
C GLU A 126 -1.01 11.49 -16.53
N ASN A 127 -1.11 10.45 -15.70
CA ASN A 127 -2.31 10.10 -14.95
C ASN A 127 -1.97 9.75 -13.50
N PHE A 128 -2.95 9.97 -12.62
CA PHE A 128 -2.92 9.58 -11.23
C PHE A 128 -4.06 8.60 -10.97
N HIS A 129 -3.71 7.35 -10.70
CA HIS A 129 -4.66 6.30 -10.35
C HIS A 129 -4.73 6.19 -8.84
N LEU A 130 -5.89 6.53 -8.27
CA LEU A 130 -6.06 6.69 -6.83
C LEU A 130 -7.06 5.67 -6.30
N ALA A 131 -6.70 5.04 -5.19
CA ALA A 131 -7.59 4.18 -4.42
C ALA A 131 -7.55 4.58 -2.95
N TYR A 132 -8.72 4.53 -2.31
CA TYR A 132 -8.88 4.66 -0.87
C TYR A 132 -9.28 3.34 -0.27
N ILE A 133 -8.82 3.05 0.96
CA ILE A 133 -9.33 1.90 1.68
C ILE A 133 -10.81 2.08 2.04
N ALA A 134 -11.59 1.01 1.95
CA ALA A 134 -13.03 1.01 2.24
C ALA A 134 -13.37 -0.15 3.18
N PRO A 135 -13.16 0.01 4.50
CA PRO A 135 -13.34 -1.05 5.49
C PRO A 135 -14.76 -1.61 5.47
N GLY A 136 -14.89 -2.93 5.59
CA GLY A 136 -16.19 -3.61 5.63
C GLY A 136 -16.91 -3.73 4.29
N GLN A 137 -16.36 -3.16 3.22
CA GLN A 137 -16.86 -3.34 1.86
C GLN A 137 -16.10 -4.47 1.16
N LYS A 138 -16.68 -5.02 0.08
CA LYS A 138 -15.95 -5.85 -0.89
C LYS A 138 -15.82 -5.04 -2.18
N PRO A 139 -14.60 -4.85 -2.72
CA PRO A 139 -13.35 -5.57 -2.42
C PRO A 139 -12.54 -5.03 -1.23
N GLY A 140 -13.00 -4.00 -0.53
CA GLY A 140 -12.30 -3.41 0.63
C GLY A 140 -11.54 -2.13 0.30
N TYR A 141 -11.74 -1.60 -0.92
CA TYR A 141 -11.21 -0.33 -1.39
C TYR A 141 -12.21 0.31 -2.37
N ILE A 142 -12.07 1.61 -2.59
CA ILE A 142 -12.77 2.39 -3.62
C ILE A 142 -11.73 2.89 -4.61
N LEU A 143 -11.95 2.64 -5.89
CA LEU A 143 -11.14 3.16 -7.00
C LEU A 143 -11.78 4.44 -7.53
N GLU A 144 -10.99 5.50 -7.59
CA GLU A 144 -11.39 6.74 -8.23
C GLU A 144 -11.15 6.67 -9.75
N GLN A 145 -11.83 7.53 -10.50
CA GLN A 145 -11.49 7.74 -11.91
C GLN A 145 -10.09 8.36 -12.00
N PRO A 146 -9.28 8.04 -13.04
CA PRO A 146 -7.94 8.60 -13.19
C PRO A 146 -7.96 10.12 -13.26
N PHE A 147 -7.11 10.77 -12.47
CA PHE A 147 -6.96 12.23 -12.49
C PHE A 147 -5.84 12.65 -13.43
N ARG A 148 -5.99 13.80 -14.09
CA ARG A 148 -4.89 14.47 -14.80
C ARG A 148 -4.07 15.36 -13.87
N PRO A 149 -2.84 15.77 -14.26
CA PRO A 149 -2.08 16.75 -13.50
C PRO A 149 -2.91 17.99 -13.16
N GLY A 150 -2.97 18.33 -11.87
CA GLY A 150 -3.75 19.48 -11.37
C GLY A 150 -5.23 19.21 -11.11
N GLN A 151 -5.72 18.00 -11.31
CA GLN A 151 -7.11 17.61 -10.99
C GLN A 151 -7.24 16.80 -9.71
N LEU A 152 -6.13 16.51 -9.02
CA LEU A 152 -6.17 15.76 -7.77
C LEU A 152 -6.96 16.52 -6.70
N PRO A 153 -7.73 15.82 -5.86
CA PRO A 153 -8.46 16.42 -4.75
C PRO A 153 -7.53 17.07 -3.72
N GLU A 154 -8.01 18.16 -3.10
CA GLU A 154 -7.34 18.92 -2.04
C GLU A 154 -8.12 18.89 -0.70
N ASP A 155 -8.95 17.86 -0.49
CA ASP A 155 -9.80 17.63 0.69
C ASP A 155 -9.39 16.37 1.49
N LEU A 156 -8.12 15.97 1.36
CA LEU A 156 -7.65 14.68 1.86
C LEU A 156 -7.78 14.51 3.38
N GLU A 157 -7.66 15.60 4.15
CA GLU A 157 -7.84 15.58 5.60
C GLU A 157 -9.27 15.19 6.00
N GLU A 158 -10.27 15.78 5.34
CA GLU A 158 -11.68 15.46 5.56
C GLU A 158 -11.96 14.01 5.16
N ARG A 159 -11.48 13.60 3.98
CA ARG A 159 -11.59 12.22 3.49
C ARG A 159 -11.00 11.20 4.48
N PHE A 160 -9.82 11.47 5.04
CA PHE A 160 -9.20 10.57 6.02
C PHE A 160 -9.93 10.55 7.37
N ALA A 161 -10.54 11.66 7.78
CA ALA A 161 -11.40 11.70 8.97
C ALA A 161 -12.65 10.83 8.79
N GLU A 162 -13.29 10.88 7.61
CA GLU A 162 -14.41 10.01 7.26
C GLU A 162 -14.02 8.53 7.29
N LEU A 163 -12.87 8.18 6.69
CA LEU A 163 -12.37 6.80 6.69
C LEU A 163 -12.11 6.27 8.10
N ASP A 164 -11.57 7.10 9.00
CA ASP A 164 -11.38 6.73 10.39
C ASP A 164 -12.71 6.44 11.09
N GLN A 165 -13.75 7.23 10.81
CA GLN A 165 -15.09 7.01 11.37
C GLN A 165 -15.68 5.69 10.86
N GLN A 166 -15.61 5.44 9.54
CA GLN A 166 -16.06 4.19 8.94
C GLN A 166 -15.32 2.98 9.52
N PHE A 167 -14.01 3.10 9.73
CA PHE A 167 -13.19 2.03 10.31
C PHE A 167 -13.61 1.72 11.75
N ARG A 168 -13.82 2.74 12.59
CA ARG A 168 -14.28 2.55 13.98
C ARG A 168 -15.63 1.86 14.05
N GLN A 169 -16.59 2.29 13.23
CA GLN A 169 -17.91 1.67 13.16
C GLN A 169 -17.81 0.20 12.74
N PHE A 170 -17.01 -0.11 11.72
CA PHE A 170 -16.79 -1.48 11.28
C PHE A 170 -16.17 -2.36 12.38
N GLU A 171 -15.20 -1.84 13.13
CA GLU A 171 -14.62 -2.58 14.25
C GLU A 171 -15.59 -2.80 15.41
N GLU A 172 -16.40 -1.81 15.75
CA GLU A 172 -17.44 -1.93 16.78
C GLU A 172 -18.45 -3.02 16.39
N VAL A 173 -18.97 -2.99 15.16
CA VAL A 173 -19.89 -4.03 14.66
C VAL A 173 -19.23 -5.41 14.69
N THR A 174 -17.96 -5.51 14.28
CA THR A 174 -17.24 -6.79 14.26
C THR A 174 -16.97 -7.31 15.68
N ARG A 175 -16.65 -6.43 16.63
CA ARG A 175 -16.47 -6.76 18.06
C ARG A 175 -17.79 -7.17 18.72
N SER A 176 -18.87 -6.45 18.48
CA SER A 176 -20.20 -6.75 19.02
C SER A 176 -20.80 -8.04 18.45
N ALA A 177 -20.49 -8.38 17.19
CA ALA A 177 -20.79 -9.69 16.61
C ALA A 177 -19.86 -10.82 17.12
N GLY A 178 -18.88 -10.49 17.97
CA GLY A 178 -17.82 -11.37 18.47
C GLY A 178 -18.11 -11.99 19.84
N GLY A 179 -19.34 -12.40 20.12
CA GLY A 179 -19.70 -13.08 21.37
C GLY A 179 -18.98 -14.42 21.62
N MET A 180 -18.22 -14.93 20.64
CA MET A 180 -17.35 -16.11 20.81
C MET A 180 -15.95 -15.83 20.24
N PRO A 181 -14.87 -16.30 20.92
CA PRO A 181 -13.52 -16.24 20.38
C PRO A 181 -13.46 -17.00 19.05
N ARG A 182 -12.94 -16.35 18.01
CA ARG A 182 -12.75 -16.95 16.68
C ARG A 182 -11.25 -17.15 16.45
N ALA A 183 -10.85 -18.38 16.16
CA ALA A 183 -9.51 -18.72 15.70
C ALA A 183 -9.55 -19.06 14.20
N ILE A 184 -8.51 -18.71 13.46
CA ILE A 184 -8.35 -19.10 12.06
C ILE A 184 -7.20 -20.10 11.97
N LEU A 185 -7.49 -21.30 11.48
CA LEU A 185 -6.47 -22.31 11.17
C LEU A 185 -6.04 -22.14 9.72
N VAL A 186 -4.77 -21.79 9.49
CA VAL A 186 -4.18 -21.65 8.16
C VAL A 186 -3.07 -22.69 7.98
N GLY A 187 -3.21 -23.56 6.98
CA GLY A 187 -2.17 -24.52 6.60
C GLY A 187 -1.43 -24.08 5.35
N VAL A 188 -0.10 -23.96 5.42
CA VAL A 188 0.77 -23.63 4.27
C VAL A 188 1.56 -24.86 3.88
N TYR A 189 1.38 -25.34 2.66
CA TYR A 189 1.99 -26.60 2.19
C TYR A 189 2.80 -26.38 0.92
N THR A 190 4.11 -26.66 1.00
CA THR A 190 4.97 -26.75 -0.19
C THR A 190 4.68 -28.04 -0.98
N ARG A 191 5.19 -28.12 -2.21
CA ARG A 191 4.95 -29.28 -3.09
C ARG A 191 5.55 -30.57 -2.52
N GLU A 192 6.66 -30.47 -1.78
CA GLU A 192 7.32 -31.56 -1.07
C GLU A 192 6.55 -31.95 0.20
N ALA A 193 6.00 -30.98 0.93
CA ALA A 193 5.22 -31.23 2.15
C ALA A 193 3.95 -32.04 1.86
N ARG A 194 3.27 -31.76 0.73
CA ARG A 194 2.08 -32.51 0.27
C ARG A 194 2.34 -33.97 -0.04
N LYS A 195 3.60 -34.38 -0.27
CA LYS A 195 3.97 -35.78 -0.51
C LYS A 195 4.05 -36.59 0.79
N LYS A 196 4.28 -35.93 1.93
CA LYS A 196 4.44 -36.59 3.23
C LYS A 196 3.11 -36.73 3.96
N ARG A 197 2.23 -35.75 3.83
CA ARG A 197 0.92 -35.74 4.46
C ARG A 197 -0.03 -34.89 3.62
N LEU A 198 -1.27 -35.35 3.48
CA LEU A 198 -2.26 -34.59 2.74
C LEU A 198 -2.67 -33.34 3.56
N PRO A 199 -2.84 -32.18 2.91
CA PRO A 199 -3.31 -30.97 3.58
C PRO A 199 -4.62 -31.16 4.33
N GLU A 200 -5.56 -31.94 3.78
CA GLU A 200 -6.86 -32.18 4.40
C GLU A 200 -6.72 -32.93 5.74
N GLU A 201 -5.87 -33.97 5.78
CA GLU A 201 -5.64 -34.79 6.98
C GLU A 201 -4.96 -33.98 8.09
N SER A 202 -4.02 -33.11 7.74
CA SER A 202 -3.29 -32.27 8.69
C SER A 202 -4.21 -31.20 9.30
N ILE A 203 -5.07 -30.59 8.48
CA ILE A 203 -6.05 -29.61 8.95
C ILE A 203 -7.12 -30.29 9.83
N ALA A 204 -7.58 -31.49 9.46
CA ALA A 204 -8.55 -32.24 10.24
C ALA A 204 -8.00 -32.60 11.63
N GLU A 205 -6.77 -33.11 11.71
CA GLU A 205 -6.12 -33.43 12.99
C GLU A 205 -5.95 -32.19 13.88
N LEU A 206 -5.48 -31.08 13.33
CA LEU A 206 -5.32 -29.83 14.08
C LEU A 206 -6.68 -29.30 14.59
N LYS A 207 -7.76 -29.49 13.81
CA LYS A 207 -9.12 -29.14 14.23
C LYS A 207 -9.57 -29.98 15.43
N GLU A 208 -9.30 -31.29 15.43
CA GLU A 208 -9.61 -32.19 16.55
C GLU A 208 -8.78 -31.87 17.81
N LEU A 209 -7.50 -31.53 17.65
CA LEU A 209 -6.65 -31.10 18.76
C LEU A 209 -7.17 -29.83 19.43
N CYS A 210 -7.65 -28.86 18.64
CA CYS A 210 -8.28 -27.66 19.19
C CYS A 210 -9.59 -27.93 19.93
N HIS A 211 -10.32 -29.02 19.61
CA HIS A 211 -11.54 -29.41 20.36
C HIS A 211 -11.21 -30.13 21.67
N THR A 212 -10.12 -30.91 21.71
CA THR A 212 -9.73 -31.72 22.87
C THR A 212 -8.91 -30.93 23.91
N ALA A 213 -8.30 -29.81 23.53
CA ALA A 213 -7.53 -28.94 24.41
C ALA A 213 -8.33 -27.77 25.02
N GLY A 214 -9.63 -27.67 24.73
CA GLY A 214 -10.55 -26.62 25.21
C GLY A 214 -11.47 -27.09 26.33
#